data_AF-A0AAD7CSK6-F1
#
_entry.id   AF-A0AAD7CSK6-F1
#
_cell.length_a   1.000
_cell.length_b   1.000
_cell.length_c   1.000
_cell.angle_alpha   90.00
_cell.angle_beta   90.00
_cell.angle_gamma   90.00
#
_symmetry.space_group_name_H-M   'P 1'
#
loop_
_entity.id
_entity.type
_entity.pdbx_description
1 polymer ?
#
loop_
_entity_poly.entity_id
_entity_poly.type
_entity_poly.pdbx_seq_one_letter_code
_entity_poly.pdbx_strand_id
1 'polypeptide(L)'
;AYVEWFSTFKPQHEANHDMYSISVPPRHANGMRPASIIPLTDIRQTCQLFPNFGRADVPAHWTSDTVLDVCNKFFVNNWSSISAYQSIW
;
A
#
# COMPACT_ATOMS: atom_id res chain seq x y z
N ALA A 1 -8.18 -13.07 10.36
CA ALA A 1 -7.96 -12.79 8.92
C ALA A 1 -6.50 -13.05 8.59
N TYR A 2 -6.21 -13.62 7.42
CA TYR A 2 -4.85 -13.68 6.88
C TYR A 2 -4.57 -12.38 6.14
N VAL A 3 -3.43 -11.75 6.40
CA VAL A 3 -3.03 -10.49 5.76
C VAL A 3 -1.59 -10.57 5.27
N GLU A 4 -1.33 -9.97 4.11
CA GLU A 4 0.02 -9.72 3.61
C GLU A 4 0.40 -8.27 3.93
N TRP A 5 1.61 -8.07 4.44
CA TRP A 5 2.07 -6.76 4.89
C TRP A 5 2.78 -5.99 3.78
N PHE A 6 2.44 -4.71 3.66
CA PHE A 6 3.29 -3.73 2.99
C PHE A 6 4.41 -3.26 3.93
N SER A 7 5.38 -2.52 3.39
CA SER A 7 6.37 -1.83 4.22
C SER A 7 5.70 -0.81 5.16
N THR A 8 6.33 -0.58 6.31
CA THR A 8 5.93 0.50 7.23
C THR A 8 6.02 1.86 6.55
N PHE A 9 5.22 2.83 7.02
CA PHE A 9 5.36 4.21 6.58
C PHE A 9 6.75 4.75 6.91
N LYS A 10 7.30 5.51 5.97
CA LYS A 10 8.47 6.34 6.26
C LYS A 10 8.03 7.49 7.17
N PRO A 11 8.95 8.03 7.99
CA PRO A 11 8.63 9.17 8.85
C PRO A 11 8.14 10.41 8.08
N GLN A 12 8.55 10.55 6.82
CA GLN A 12 8.24 11.71 5.99
C GLN A 12 7.31 11.34 4.84
N HIS A 13 6.28 12.16 4.63
CA HIS A 13 5.40 12.11 3.46
C HIS A 13 6.11 12.66 2.21
N GLU A 14 5.57 12.34 1.04
CA GLU A 14 6.08 12.85 -0.22
C GLU A 14 5.71 14.33 -0.42
N ALA A 15 6.68 15.20 -0.66
CA ALA A 15 6.50 16.66 -0.59
C ALA A 15 5.55 17.28 -1.64
N ASN A 16 5.24 16.57 -2.73
CA ASN A 16 4.42 17.12 -3.80
C ASN A 16 2.92 17.00 -3.54
N HIS A 17 2.54 16.04 -2.70
CA HIS A 17 1.14 15.76 -2.43
C HIS A 17 0.86 15.54 -0.96
N ASP A 18 1.84 15.20 -0.11
CA ASP A 18 1.68 14.89 1.31
C ASP A 18 1.03 13.53 1.61
N MET A 19 1.16 12.57 0.67
CA MET A 19 0.80 11.16 0.95
C MET A 19 2.03 10.37 1.39
N TYR A 20 1.81 9.32 2.16
CA TYR A 20 2.83 8.35 2.52
C TYR A 20 3.02 7.32 1.41
N SER A 21 4.28 6.97 1.14
CA SER A 21 4.63 5.89 0.22
C SER A 21 4.85 4.57 0.97
N ILE A 22 4.31 3.50 0.41
CA ILE A 22 4.51 2.12 0.84
C ILE A 22 5.02 1.28 -0.32
N SER A 23 5.66 0.17 0.01
CA SER A 23 6.19 -0.78 -0.96
C SER A 23 5.80 -2.21 -0.63
N VAL A 24 5.68 -3.03 -1.67
CA VAL A 24 5.55 -4.47 -1.51
C VAL A 24 6.92 -5.01 -1.10
N PRO A 25 7.05 -5.61 0.11
CA PRO A 25 8.33 -6.14 0.55
C PRO A 25 8.77 -7.33 -0.32
N PRO A 26 10.09 -7.59 -0.41
CA PRO A 26 10.59 -8.76 -1.12
C PRO A 26 10.08 -10.05 -0.47
N ARG A 27 9.92 -11.09 -1.29
CA ARG A 27 9.62 -12.44 -0.80
C ARG A 27 10.78 -12.94 0.05
N HIS A 28 10.46 -13.69 1.10
CA HIS A 28 11.44 -14.40 1.90
C HIS A 28 12.13 -15.50 1.07
N ALA A 29 13.20 -16.12 1.61
CA ALA A 29 13.93 -17.19 0.94
C ALA A 29 13.05 -18.40 0.56
N ASN A 30 11.91 -18.58 1.24
CA ASN A 30 10.91 -19.61 0.94
C ASN A 30 9.88 -19.21 -0.14
N GLY A 31 10.02 -18.03 -0.75
CA GLY A 31 9.12 -17.51 -1.78
C GLY A 31 7.83 -16.85 -1.25
N MET A 32 7.60 -16.80 0.05
CA MET A 32 6.39 -16.20 0.63
C MET A 32 6.56 -14.70 0.92
N ARG A 33 5.47 -13.94 0.79
CA ARG A 33 5.42 -12.55 1.26
C ARG A 33 5.34 -12.52 2.80
N PRO A 34 5.84 -11.46 3.46
CA PRO A 34 5.62 -11.24 4.88
C PRO A 34 4.11 -11.17 5.15
N ALA A 35 3.62 -12.09 5.97
CA ALA A 35 2.20 -12.24 6.23
C ALA A 35 1.96 -12.68 7.68
N SER A 36 0.75 -12.44 8.19
CA SER A 36 0.34 -12.94 9.49
C SER A 36 -1.17 -13.20 9.57
N ILE A 37 -1.57 -13.92 10.61
CA ILE A 37 -2.97 -14.12 10.97
C ILE A 37 -3.28 -13.16 12.11
N ILE A 38 -4.21 -12.23 11.89
CA ILE A 38 -4.64 -11.23 12.90
C ILE A 38 -6.11 -11.44 13.29
N PRO A 39 -6.50 -11.09 14.53
CA PRO A 39 -7.90 -10.93 14.91
C PRO A 39 -8.63 -9.98 13.95
N LEU A 40 -9.89 -10.28 13.64
CA LEU A 40 -10.68 -9.40 12.75
C LEU A 40 -10.91 -8.01 13.37
N THR A 41 -10.90 -7.92 14.69
CA THR A 41 -11.01 -6.67 15.47
C THR A 41 -9.83 -5.71 15.28
N ASP A 42 -8.72 -6.19 14.71
CA ASP A 42 -7.55 -5.35 14.45
C ASP A 42 -7.67 -4.60 13.12
N ILE A 43 -8.58 -5.04 12.23
CA ILE A 43 -8.88 -4.34 10.98
C ILE A 43 -9.90 -3.23 11.28
N ARG A 44 -9.47 -1.98 11.14
CA ARG A 44 -10.27 -0.81 11.54
C ARG A 44 -10.98 -0.13 10.39
N GLN A 45 -10.32 0.00 9.25
CA GLN A 45 -10.86 0.72 8.10
C GLN A 45 -10.16 0.28 6.81
N THR A 46 -10.82 0.54 5.69
CA THR A 46 -10.20 0.46 4.36
C THR A 46 -9.38 1.72 4.09
N CYS A 47 -8.29 1.57 3.33
CA CYS A 47 -7.54 2.69 2.79
C CYS A 47 -7.50 2.60 1.27
N GLN A 48 -7.45 3.76 0.60
CA GLN A 48 -7.31 3.81 -0.85
C GLN A 48 -5.83 3.91 -1.21
N LEU A 49 -5.39 3.03 -2.12
CA LEU A 49 -4.03 3.00 -2.65
C LEU A 49 -3.99 3.57 -4.06
N PHE A 50 -3.01 4.43 -4.32
CA PHE A 50 -2.67 4.88 -5.67
C PHE A 50 -1.38 4.20 -6.13
N PRO A 51 -1.38 3.50 -7.27
CA PRO A 51 -0.15 2.93 -7.80
C PRO A 51 0.84 4.03 -8.17
N ASN A 52 2.11 3.83 -7.80
CA ASN A 52 3.18 4.70 -8.25
C ASN A 52 3.65 4.24 -9.63
N PHE A 53 3.22 4.96 -10.66
CA PHE A 53 3.56 4.70 -12.07
C PHE A 53 5.03 5.00 -12.42
N GLY A 54 5.76 5.72 -11.55
CA GLY A 54 7.11 6.16 -11.83
C GLY A 54 7.18 7.13 -13.01
N ARG A 55 8.32 7.14 -13.72
CA ARG A 55 8.55 7.99 -14.90
C ARG A 55 8.40 7.24 -16.22
N ALA A 56 8.33 5.91 -16.17
CA ALA A 56 8.24 5.07 -17.36
C ALA A 56 6.78 4.91 -17.80
N ASP A 57 6.59 4.44 -19.03
CA ASP A 57 5.27 4.11 -19.53
C ASP A 57 4.61 3.03 -18.66
N VAL A 58 3.32 3.21 -18.38
CA VAL A 58 2.55 2.26 -17.60
C VAL A 58 2.31 0.99 -18.42
N PRO A 59 2.68 -0.20 -17.94
CA PRO A 59 2.47 -1.42 -18.69
C PRO A 59 0.98 -1.67 -18.96
N ALA A 60 0.63 -2.06 -20.20
CA ALA A 60 -0.76 -2.25 -20.62
C ALA A 60 -1.53 -3.35 -19.85
N HIS A 61 -0.82 -4.26 -19.17
CA HIS A 61 -1.44 -5.31 -18.36
C HIS A 61 -1.84 -4.83 -16.96
N TRP A 62 -1.57 -3.57 -16.61
CA TRP A 62 -2.02 -2.98 -15.34
C TRP A 62 -3.52 -2.71 -15.43
N THR A 63 -4.27 -3.46 -14.65
CA THR A 63 -5.72 -3.34 -14.51
C THR A 63 -6.05 -3.23 -13.03
N SER A 64 -7.29 -2.87 -12.70
CA SER A 64 -7.75 -2.83 -11.31
C SER A 64 -7.55 -4.16 -10.58
N ASP A 65 -7.62 -5.29 -11.29
CA ASP A 65 -7.46 -6.63 -10.73
C ASP A 65 -5.99 -7.04 -10.55
N THR A 66 -5.09 -6.54 -11.41
CA THR A 66 -3.68 -6.98 -11.42
C THR A 66 -2.76 -6.02 -10.69
N VAL A 67 -3.14 -4.75 -10.56
CA VAL A 67 -2.23 -3.67 -10.11
C VAL A 67 -1.64 -3.92 -8.72
N LEU A 68 -2.39 -4.56 -7.82
CA LEU A 68 -1.92 -4.87 -6.46
C LEU A 68 -0.77 -5.88 -6.43
N ASP A 69 -0.67 -6.76 -7.43
CA ASP A 69 0.37 -7.78 -7.51
C ASP A 69 1.59 -7.35 -8.33
N VAL A 70 1.38 -6.50 -9.34
CA VAL A 70 2.44 -6.09 -10.28
C VAL A 70 3.12 -4.78 -9.89
N CYS A 71 2.43 -3.90 -9.15
CA CYS A 71 3.01 -2.63 -8.74
C CYS A 71 3.82 -2.78 -7.45
N ASN A 72 5.06 -2.29 -7.45
CA ASN A 72 5.95 -2.41 -6.29
C ASN A 72 5.74 -1.32 -5.23
N LYS A 73 5.12 -0.21 -5.58
CA LYS A 73 5.00 0.98 -4.72
C LYS A 73 3.65 1.64 -4.87
N PHE A 74 3.08 2.06 -3.74
CA PHE A 74 1.81 2.75 -3.69
C PHE A 74 1.91 4.01 -2.83
N PHE A 75 1.04 4.97 -3.10
CA PHE A 75 0.74 6.07 -2.19
C PHE A 75 -0.56 5.78 -1.45
N VAL A 76 -0.60 6.07 -0.16
CA VAL A 76 -1.80 5.87 0.66
C VAL A 76 -2.57 7.18 0.75
N ASN A 77 -3.83 7.17 0.32
CA ASN A 77 -4.69 8.35 0.31
C ASN A 77 -5.24 8.67 1.70
N ASN A 78 -4.61 9.63 2.38
CA ASN A 78 -5.05 10.18 3.66
C ASN A 78 -6.23 11.18 3.54
N TRP A 79 -6.67 11.57 2.34
CA TRP A 79 -7.82 12.50 2.16
C TRP A 79 -9.12 11.82 1.76
N SER A 80 -9.11 10.50 1.58
CA SER A 80 -10.30 9.73 1.14
C SER A 80 -11.47 9.80 2.13
N SER A 81 -11.19 9.98 3.43
CA SER A 81 -12.20 10.08 4.48
C SER A 81 -11.63 10.78 5.72
N ILE A 82 -12.52 11.19 6.64
CA ILE A 82 -12.13 11.75 7.94
C ILE A 82 -11.30 10.73 8.75
N SER A 83 -11.70 9.46 8.74
CA SER A 83 -10.99 8.39 9.45
C SER A 83 -9.58 8.17 8.89
N ALA A 84 -9.44 8.19 7.56
CA ALA A 84 -8.14 8.09 6.91
C ALA A 84 -7.24 9.29 7.30
N TYR A 85 -7.79 10.50 7.26
CA TYR A 85 -7.06 11.71 7.65
C TYR A 85 -6.60 11.68 9.11
N GLN A 86 -7.44 11.22 10.03
CA GLN A 86 -7.11 11.18 11.47
C GLN A 86 -6.13 10.09 11.88
N SER A 87 -5.99 9.03 11.08
CA SER A 87 -5.23 7.83 11.48
C SER A 87 -3.95 7.58 10.67
N ILE A 88 -3.85 8.18 9.48
CA ILE A 88 -2.70 8.05 8.58
C ILE A 88 -1.78 9.27 8.71
N TRP A 89 -2.32 10.44 9.03
CA TRP A 89 -1.59 11.68 9.31
C TRP A 89 -1.21 11.78 10.78
#